data_AF-V4Z2D9-F1
#
_entry.id   AF-V4Z2D9-F1
#
_cell.length_a   1.000
_cell.length_b   1.000
_cell.length_c   1.000
_cell.angle_alpha   90.00
_cell.angle_beta   90.00
_cell.angle_gamma   90.00
#
_symmetry.space_group_name_H-M   'P 1'
#
loop_
_entity.id
_entity.type
_entity.pdbx_description
1 polymer ?
#
loop_
_entity_poly.entity_id
_entity_poly.type
_entity_poly.pdbx_seq_one_letter_code
_entity_poly.pdbx_strand_id
1 'polypeptide(L)'
;GFVFASTAASTIAASTIAASPSPPPPSPPPPSPPPPPPVEDPLSPESQTVDLSCLSGTTVRFFGPSHHFGGFTPLYDPAPDKRVATVDAGANALFIGGGGLNGQFAKTLLEEAEKHGIRLTPEELSQHSQRIQQSLLRRAVKSPGKLVVLDTGIASPVFARSFGFVPVVPGLMWEESEVGPNVGVTFIHILKPEVTPYGNLNNNVMMYTVAPSGAAPDTTYSLAYKTTIAGVIGAAAAYNDTPAGQQYPVQGLRLPLLGGGIFRRNRSLESIGRANAEGTSLAITRYGPNFELQYMYDPSNAALHGLQEAESTYLASMLD
;
A
#
# COMPACT_ATOMS: atom_id res chain seq x y z
N GLY A 1 104.10 12.82 -13.50
CA GLY A 1 104.00 14.22 -13.94
C GLY A 1 103.14 14.27 -15.18
N PHE A 2 102.06 15.04 -15.11
CA PHE A 2 101.05 15.39 -16.11
C PHE A 2 101.63 15.87 -17.46
N VAL A 3 100.96 15.92 -18.62
CA VAL A 3 99.67 15.37 -19.12
C VAL A 3 99.70 15.50 -20.66
N PHE A 4 98.95 14.61 -21.31
CA PHE A 4 98.66 14.48 -22.75
C PHE A 4 98.02 15.72 -23.41
N ALA A 5 98.23 15.85 -24.71
CA ALA A 5 97.31 16.54 -25.62
C ALA A 5 96.96 15.62 -26.79
N SER A 6 95.64 15.48 -27.01
CA SER A 6 94.95 14.68 -28.02
C SER A 6 94.44 15.61 -29.12
N THR A 7 94.52 15.16 -30.38
CA THR A 7 93.62 15.59 -31.46
C THR A 7 93.28 14.36 -32.30
N ALA A 8 92.01 13.96 -32.31
CA ALA A 8 91.49 12.86 -33.10
C ALA A 8 90.55 13.40 -34.19
N ALA A 9 90.80 12.96 -35.42
CA ALA A 9 90.02 13.25 -36.60
C ALA A 9 88.69 12.48 -36.61
N SER A 10 87.65 13.15 -37.09
CA SER A 10 86.28 12.63 -37.28
C SER A 10 86.19 11.73 -38.51
N THR A 11 85.67 10.52 -38.33
CA THR A 11 85.22 9.65 -39.41
C THR A 11 83.70 9.50 -39.30
N ILE A 12 82.99 9.86 -40.37
CA ILE A 12 81.54 9.81 -40.49
C ILE A 12 81.13 8.37 -40.83
N ALA A 13 80.30 7.74 -40.00
CA ALA A 13 79.63 6.48 -40.31
C ALA A 13 78.11 6.68 -40.15
N ALA A 14 77.37 6.33 -41.21
CA ALA A 14 75.94 6.51 -41.33
C ALA A 14 75.19 5.59 -40.36
N SER A 15 74.24 6.14 -39.60
CA SER A 15 73.29 5.37 -38.79
C SER A 15 71.90 5.47 -39.40
N THR A 16 71.40 4.33 -39.87
CA THR A 16 70.04 4.11 -40.37
C THR A 16 69.02 4.23 -39.23
N ILE A 17 68.09 5.18 -39.34
CA ILE A 17 66.95 5.33 -38.43
C ILE A 17 65.88 4.30 -38.84
N ALA A 18 65.60 3.33 -37.96
CA ALA A 18 64.46 2.41 -38.11
C ALA A 18 63.17 3.09 -37.60
N ALA A 19 62.16 3.17 -38.46
CA ALA A 19 60.83 3.69 -38.13
C ALA A 19 60.02 2.68 -37.32
N SER A 20 59.38 3.12 -36.23
CA SER A 20 58.42 2.31 -35.45
C SER A 20 57.10 2.14 -36.22
N PRO A 21 56.43 0.98 -36.17
CA PRO A 21 55.14 0.79 -36.83
C PRO A 21 54.00 1.49 -36.08
N SER A 22 53.10 2.12 -36.83
CA SER A 22 51.89 2.79 -36.33
C SER A 22 50.90 1.79 -35.69
N PRO A 23 50.17 2.18 -34.63
CA PRO A 23 49.13 1.33 -34.03
C PRO A 23 47.92 1.15 -34.97
N PRO A 24 47.22 -0.01 -34.89
CA PRO A 24 46.04 -0.28 -35.72
C PRO A 24 44.86 0.62 -35.33
N PRO A 25 43.93 0.90 -36.27
CA PRO A 25 42.75 1.71 -36.00
C PRO A 25 41.81 1.02 -34.99
N PRO A 26 41.08 1.79 -34.17
CA PRO A 26 40.15 1.24 -33.19
C PRO A 26 38.99 0.52 -33.88
N SER A 27 38.60 -0.62 -33.31
CA SER A 27 37.46 -1.41 -33.76
C SER A 27 36.15 -0.61 -33.71
N PRO A 28 35.23 -0.79 -34.67
CA PRO A 28 33.93 -0.14 -34.60
C PRO A 28 33.14 -0.62 -33.36
N PRO A 29 32.34 0.26 -32.73
CA PRO A 29 31.54 -0.12 -31.59
C PRO A 29 30.51 -1.19 -31.99
N PRO A 30 30.20 -2.13 -31.10
CA PRO A 30 29.18 -3.14 -31.37
C PRO A 30 27.82 -2.49 -31.65
N PRO A 31 27.00 -3.09 -32.53
CA PRO A 31 25.66 -2.59 -32.82
C PRO A 31 24.84 -2.50 -31.54
N SER A 32 24.13 -1.39 -31.37
CA SER A 32 23.24 -1.19 -30.24
C SER A 32 22.19 -2.31 -30.18
N PRO A 33 21.90 -2.86 -28.99
CA PRO A 33 20.86 -3.86 -28.86
C PRO A 33 19.51 -3.28 -29.33
N PRO A 34 18.64 -4.11 -29.93
CA PRO A 34 17.32 -3.65 -30.32
C PRO A 34 16.57 -3.09 -29.10
N PRO A 35 15.74 -2.05 -29.29
CA PRO A 35 14.94 -1.53 -28.20
C PRO A 35 14.09 -2.67 -27.60
N PRO A 36 13.91 -2.68 -26.26
CA PRO A 36 13.04 -3.65 -25.64
C PRO A 36 11.63 -3.54 -26.28
N PRO A 37 10.90 -4.66 -26.37
CA PRO A 37 9.52 -4.63 -26.85
C PRO A 37 8.72 -3.62 -26.02
N PRO A 38 7.70 -2.96 -26.60
CA PRO A 38 6.79 -2.10 -25.84
C PRO A 38 6.27 -2.92 -24.66
N VAL A 39 6.50 -2.44 -23.44
CA VAL A 39 5.86 -3.01 -22.27
C VAL A 39 4.38 -2.71 -22.44
N GLU A 40 3.57 -3.74 -22.71
CA GLU A 40 2.12 -3.59 -22.59
C GLU A 40 1.86 -3.18 -21.14
N ASP A 41 1.38 -1.95 -20.93
CA ASP A 41 0.94 -1.51 -19.62
C ASP A 41 -0.08 -2.54 -19.11
N PRO A 42 0.11 -3.13 -17.92
CA PRO A 42 -0.87 -4.06 -17.40
C PRO A 42 -2.20 -3.31 -17.30
N LEU A 43 -3.13 -3.68 -18.19
CA LEU A 43 -4.45 -3.05 -18.28
C LEU A 43 -5.10 -3.11 -16.90
N SER A 44 -5.55 -1.95 -16.40
CA SER A 44 -6.35 -1.91 -15.19
C SER A 44 -7.56 -2.84 -15.35
N PRO A 45 -7.95 -3.60 -14.30
CA PRO A 45 -9.09 -4.49 -14.40
C PRO A 45 -10.34 -3.74 -14.84
N GLU A 46 -11.22 -4.42 -15.59
CA GLU A 46 -12.56 -3.92 -15.84
C GLU A 46 -13.22 -3.51 -14.53
N SER A 47 -14.00 -2.44 -14.54
CA SER A 47 -14.62 -1.92 -13.33
C SER A 47 -15.87 -1.14 -13.64
N GLN A 48 -16.82 -1.15 -12.70
CA GLN A 48 -17.99 -0.29 -12.74
C GLN A 48 -17.86 0.80 -11.68
N THR A 49 -18.13 2.04 -12.05
CA THR A 49 -18.08 3.19 -11.13
C THR A 49 -19.46 3.81 -11.07
N VAL A 50 -19.97 4.02 -9.86
CA VAL A 50 -21.31 4.56 -9.60
C VAL A 50 -21.25 5.50 -8.39
N ASP A 51 -22.06 6.54 -8.38
CA ASP A 51 -22.29 7.36 -7.19
C ASP A 51 -23.49 6.77 -6.43
N LEU A 52 -23.33 6.52 -5.13
CA LEU A 52 -24.38 5.88 -4.32
C LEU A 52 -25.08 6.89 -3.42
N SER A 53 -26.41 6.98 -3.53
CA SER A 53 -27.24 7.92 -2.76
C SER A 53 -27.24 7.59 -1.27
N CYS A 54 -27.29 6.29 -0.92
CA CYS A 54 -27.18 5.82 0.47
C CYS A 54 -25.83 6.16 1.13
N LEU A 55 -24.85 6.59 0.34
CA LEU A 55 -23.54 7.07 0.76
C LEU A 55 -23.36 8.57 0.48
N SER A 56 -24.45 9.36 0.50
CA SER A 56 -24.41 10.82 0.26
C SER A 56 -23.77 11.22 -1.08
N GLY A 57 -23.93 10.39 -2.12
CA GLY A 57 -23.35 10.64 -3.45
C GLY A 57 -21.86 10.29 -3.57
N THR A 58 -21.31 9.50 -2.64
CA THR A 58 -19.91 9.05 -2.73
C THR A 58 -19.70 8.16 -3.95
N THR A 59 -18.67 8.46 -4.74
CA THR A 59 -18.24 7.64 -5.87
C THR A 59 -17.63 6.33 -5.39
N VAL A 60 -18.18 5.21 -5.90
CA VAL A 60 -17.72 3.85 -5.59
C VAL A 60 -17.35 3.11 -6.88
N ARG A 61 -16.11 2.62 -6.95
CA ARG A 61 -15.61 1.75 -8.01
C ARG A 61 -15.61 0.30 -7.56
N PHE A 62 -16.27 -0.59 -8.28
CA PHE A 62 -16.20 -2.03 -8.08
C PHE A 62 -15.33 -2.66 -9.17
N PHE A 63 -14.22 -3.27 -8.78
CA PHE A 63 -13.35 -3.97 -9.71
C PHE A 63 -13.92 -5.35 -10.08
N GLY A 64 -13.84 -5.69 -11.38
CA GLY A 64 -14.00 -7.02 -11.91
C GLY A 64 -12.70 -7.84 -11.86
N PRO A 65 -12.72 -9.09 -12.37
CA PRO A 65 -11.55 -9.95 -12.36
C PRO A 65 -10.38 -9.30 -13.13
N SER A 66 -9.20 -9.28 -12.51
CA SER A 66 -7.97 -8.81 -13.16
C SER A 66 -7.32 -9.89 -14.04
N HIS A 67 -6.28 -9.48 -14.77
CA HIS A 67 -5.43 -10.39 -15.56
C HIS A 67 -4.48 -11.24 -14.70
N HIS A 68 -4.41 -11.02 -13.38
CA HIS A 68 -3.61 -11.86 -12.48
C HIS A 68 -4.31 -13.20 -12.20
N PHE A 69 -3.51 -14.22 -11.85
CA PHE A 69 -4.05 -15.51 -11.45
C PHE A 69 -5.04 -15.35 -10.28
N GLY A 70 -6.25 -15.89 -10.44
CA GLY A 70 -7.34 -15.75 -9.46
C GLY A 70 -8.13 -14.43 -9.55
N GLY A 71 -7.83 -13.55 -10.51
CA GLY A 71 -8.55 -12.31 -10.76
C GLY A 71 -8.31 -11.20 -9.73
N PHE A 72 -7.33 -11.35 -8.84
CA PHE A 72 -7.08 -10.41 -7.75
C PHE A 72 -6.73 -9.01 -8.28
N THR A 73 -7.47 -7.99 -7.83
CA THR A 73 -7.13 -6.59 -8.12
C THR A 73 -5.73 -6.27 -7.61
N PRO A 74 -4.86 -5.62 -8.41
CA PRO A 74 -3.55 -5.19 -7.94
C PRO A 74 -3.68 -4.20 -6.77
N LEU A 75 -2.71 -4.23 -5.85
CA LEU A 75 -2.70 -3.31 -4.71
C LEU A 75 -2.59 -1.86 -5.17
N TYR A 76 -1.77 -1.60 -6.18
CA TYR A 76 -1.51 -0.28 -6.74
C TYR A 76 -1.48 -0.37 -8.25
N ASP A 77 -1.84 0.73 -8.91
CA ASP A 77 -1.76 0.82 -10.36
C ASP A 77 -0.38 1.40 -10.75
N PRO A 78 0.15 1.07 -11.94
CA PRO A 78 1.46 1.57 -12.39
C PRO A 78 1.47 3.08 -12.71
N ALA A 79 0.39 3.58 -13.30
CA ALA A 79 0.25 4.98 -13.73
C ALA A 79 -1.03 5.64 -13.17
N PRO A 80 -1.17 5.77 -11.82
CA PRO A 80 -2.33 6.38 -11.19
C PRO A 80 -2.37 7.90 -11.40
N ASP A 81 -3.55 8.43 -11.74
CA ASP A 81 -3.84 9.86 -11.88
C ASP A 81 -4.15 10.54 -10.54
N LYS A 82 -4.50 9.76 -9.50
CA LYS A 82 -4.80 10.20 -8.14
C LYS A 82 -4.20 9.27 -7.10
N ARG A 83 -4.04 9.75 -5.88
CA ARG A 83 -3.50 8.96 -4.77
C ARG A 83 -4.56 8.07 -4.13
N VAL A 84 -4.39 6.76 -4.32
CA VAL A 84 -5.27 5.73 -3.76
C VAL A 84 -4.52 4.98 -2.67
N ALA A 85 -5.01 5.05 -1.43
CA ALA A 85 -4.45 4.28 -0.33
C ALA A 85 -5.15 2.92 -0.24
N THR A 86 -4.38 1.85 -0.42
CA THR A 86 -4.93 0.49 -0.32
C THR A 86 -4.91 0.04 1.13
N VAL A 87 -6.02 -0.56 1.56
CA VAL A 87 -6.24 -0.97 2.95
C VAL A 87 -5.89 -2.44 3.12
N ASP A 88 -4.82 -2.71 3.86
CA ASP A 88 -4.42 -4.06 4.23
C ASP A 88 -5.43 -4.68 5.22
N ALA A 89 -5.82 -5.93 4.94
CA ALA A 89 -6.62 -6.78 5.80
C ALA A 89 -5.69 -7.43 6.83
N GLY A 90 -5.34 -6.65 7.83
CA GLY A 90 -4.31 -6.93 8.82
C GLY A 90 -4.61 -8.11 9.75
N ALA A 91 -3.54 -8.65 10.33
CA ALA A 91 -3.58 -9.64 11.38
C ALA A 91 -3.78 -8.98 12.76
N ASN A 92 -4.40 -9.69 13.71
CA ASN A 92 -4.54 -9.18 15.09
C ASN A 92 -3.19 -8.91 15.78
N ALA A 93 -2.13 -9.61 15.34
CA ALA A 93 -0.77 -9.43 15.84
C ALA A 93 -0.02 -8.23 15.22
N LEU A 94 -0.68 -7.47 14.34
CA LEU A 94 -0.21 -6.19 13.79
C LEU A 94 1.09 -6.27 12.95
N PHE A 95 1.41 -7.40 12.34
CA PHE A 95 2.54 -7.49 11.40
C PHE A 95 2.07 -7.37 9.95
N ILE A 96 2.96 -6.92 9.08
CA ILE A 96 2.84 -6.99 7.62
C ILE A 96 3.57 -8.25 7.13
N GLY A 97 2.86 -9.18 6.48
CA GLY A 97 3.40 -10.49 6.13
C GLY A 97 2.35 -11.60 6.07
N GLY A 98 2.83 -12.85 6.12
CA GLY A 98 1.96 -14.02 6.10
C GLY A 98 1.35 -14.29 4.73
N GLY A 99 0.06 -14.63 4.69
CA GLY A 99 -0.67 -14.97 3.47
C GLY A 99 -1.81 -14.00 3.14
N GLY A 100 -2.59 -14.31 2.11
CA GLY A 100 -3.71 -13.47 1.68
C GLY A 100 -3.28 -12.06 1.28
N LEU A 101 -4.14 -11.07 1.53
CA LEU A 101 -3.87 -9.66 1.18
C LEU A 101 -2.63 -9.11 1.93
N ASN A 102 -2.51 -9.39 3.22
CA ASN A 102 -1.37 -8.96 4.04
C ASN A 102 -0.04 -9.52 3.51
N GLY A 103 -0.05 -10.78 3.03
CA GLY A 103 1.09 -11.36 2.32
C GLY A 103 1.42 -10.66 0.99
N GLN A 104 0.40 -10.19 0.24
CA GLN A 104 0.63 -9.40 -0.97
C GLN A 104 1.24 -8.03 -0.65
N PHE A 105 0.81 -7.35 0.42
CA PHE A 105 1.43 -6.11 0.87
C PHE A 105 2.91 -6.31 1.19
N ALA A 106 3.22 -7.38 1.94
CA ALA A 106 4.61 -7.71 2.23
C ALA A 106 5.42 -7.97 0.96
N LYS A 107 4.89 -8.80 0.05
CA LYS A 107 5.52 -9.09 -1.23
C LYS A 107 5.83 -7.82 -2.01
N THR A 108 4.85 -6.93 -2.19
CA THR A 108 5.04 -5.67 -2.92
C THR A 108 6.12 -4.78 -2.30
N LEU A 109 6.12 -4.61 -0.98
CA LEU A 109 7.12 -3.78 -0.29
C LEU A 109 8.54 -4.37 -0.41
N LEU A 110 8.66 -5.71 -0.32
CA LEU A 110 9.93 -6.41 -0.44
C LEU A 110 10.48 -6.37 -1.87
N GLU A 111 9.62 -6.55 -2.88
CA GLU A 111 10.00 -6.47 -4.29
C GLU A 111 10.49 -5.06 -4.66
N GLU A 112 9.83 -3.99 -4.18
CA GLU A 112 10.31 -2.63 -4.40
C GLU A 112 11.62 -2.34 -3.65
N ALA A 113 11.76 -2.81 -2.41
CA ALA A 113 13.01 -2.70 -1.66
C ALA A 113 14.17 -3.39 -2.40
N GLU A 114 13.96 -4.60 -2.93
CA GLU A 114 14.95 -5.36 -3.69
C GLU A 114 15.38 -4.62 -4.97
N LYS A 115 14.43 -4.05 -5.73
CA LYS A 115 14.71 -3.23 -6.93
C LYS A 115 15.62 -2.05 -6.62
N HIS A 116 15.54 -1.49 -5.42
CA HIS A 116 16.36 -0.36 -4.96
C HIS A 116 17.58 -0.79 -4.15
N GLY A 117 17.93 -2.08 -4.12
CA GLY A 117 19.12 -2.60 -3.43
C GLY A 117 19.04 -2.53 -1.90
N ILE A 118 17.84 -2.36 -1.34
CA ILE A 118 17.63 -2.41 0.11
C ILE A 118 17.52 -3.87 0.54
N ARG A 119 18.47 -4.32 1.37
CA ARG A 119 18.39 -5.64 2.00
C ARG A 119 17.34 -5.61 3.11
N LEU A 120 16.14 -6.08 2.81
CA LEU A 120 15.03 -6.24 3.75
C LEU A 120 14.43 -7.64 3.58
N THR A 121 14.43 -8.46 4.64
CA THR A 121 13.82 -9.80 4.60
C THR A 121 12.33 -9.76 5.01
N PRO A 122 11.54 -10.79 4.67
CA PRO A 122 10.16 -10.91 5.15
C PRO A 122 10.04 -10.87 6.68
N GLU A 123 10.97 -11.50 7.39
CA GLU A 123 10.99 -11.53 8.86
C GLU A 123 11.31 -10.15 9.44
N GLU A 124 12.25 -9.43 8.84
CA GLU A 124 12.59 -8.05 9.23
C GLU A 124 11.40 -7.12 9.02
N LEU A 125 10.73 -7.21 7.86
CA LEU A 125 9.51 -6.43 7.58
C LEU A 125 8.41 -6.75 8.60
N SER A 126 8.16 -8.03 8.87
CA SER A 126 7.14 -8.50 9.81
C SER A 126 7.40 -7.98 11.23
N GLN A 127 8.61 -8.19 11.76
CA GLN A 127 9.00 -7.74 13.10
C GLN A 127 9.00 -6.20 13.22
N HIS A 128 9.53 -5.50 12.22
CA HIS A 128 9.61 -4.05 12.22
C HIS A 128 8.22 -3.41 12.16
N SER A 129 7.37 -3.84 11.22
CA SER A 129 6.00 -3.34 11.09
C SER A 129 5.19 -3.62 12.37
N GLN A 130 5.31 -4.82 12.95
CA GLN A 130 4.72 -5.16 14.24
C GLN A 130 5.12 -4.18 15.35
N ARG A 131 6.41 -3.90 15.50
CA ARG A 131 6.92 -3.00 16.54
C ARG A 131 6.36 -1.58 16.40
N ILE A 132 6.29 -1.06 15.16
CA ILE A 132 5.77 0.27 14.86
C ILE A 132 4.26 0.33 15.14
N GLN A 133 3.49 -0.62 14.63
CA GLN A 133 2.03 -0.64 14.77
C GLN A 133 1.60 -0.88 16.23
N GLN A 134 2.29 -1.75 16.98
CA GLN A 134 2.06 -1.91 18.43
C GLN A 134 2.37 -0.61 19.21
N SER A 135 3.40 0.14 18.82
CA SER A 135 3.73 1.40 19.46
C SER A 135 2.70 2.49 19.15
N LEU A 136 2.17 2.52 17.93
CA LEU A 136 1.07 3.40 17.54
C LEU A 136 -0.23 3.02 18.24
N LEU A 137 -0.58 1.73 18.33
CA LEU A 137 -1.76 1.27 19.05
C LEU A 137 -1.71 1.74 20.51
N ARG A 138 -0.58 1.54 21.21
CA ARG A 138 -0.39 2.00 22.60
C ARG A 138 -0.57 3.52 22.77
N ARG A 139 -0.31 4.31 21.73
CA ARG A 139 -0.58 5.76 21.72
C ARG A 139 -2.05 6.05 21.42
N ALA A 140 -2.63 5.39 20.42
CA ALA A 140 -4.00 5.59 19.98
C ALA A 140 -5.01 5.25 21.10
N VAL A 141 -4.79 4.17 21.86
CA VAL A 141 -5.67 3.79 22.98
C VAL A 141 -5.68 4.80 24.13
N LYS A 142 -4.65 5.65 24.25
CA LYS A 142 -4.61 6.75 25.23
C LYS A 142 -5.38 7.99 24.75
N SER A 143 -5.80 8.02 23.50
CA SER A 143 -6.51 9.14 22.89
C SER A 143 -7.48 8.64 21.82
N PRO A 144 -8.47 7.81 22.21
CA PRO A 144 -9.44 7.25 21.27
C PRO A 144 -10.18 8.37 20.54
N GLY A 145 -10.49 8.15 19.27
CA GLY A 145 -11.09 9.13 18.37
C GLY A 145 -10.13 10.22 17.89
N LYS A 146 -8.83 10.15 18.19
CA LYS A 146 -7.80 11.07 17.68
C LYS A 146 -6.73 10.33 16.89
N LEU A 147 -6.29 10.92 15.77
CA LEU A 147 -5.16 10.41 15.00
C LEU A 147 -3.86 10.72 15.74
N VAL A 148 -3.12 9.69 16.13
CA VAL A 148 -1.79 9.81 16.73
C VAL A 148 -0.71 9.60 15.68
N VAL A 149 0.46 10.21 15.90
CA VAL A 149 1.59 10.14 14.96
C VAL A 149 2.83 9.55 15.64
N LEU A 150 3.64 8.87 14.83
CA LEU A 150 5.00 8.47 15.15
C LEU A 150 5.89 8.86 13.96
N ASP A 151 6.97 9.59 14.26
CA ASP A 151 8.01 9.84 13.26
C ASP A 151 8.85 8.57 13.10
N THR A 152 8.75 7.95 11.92
CA THR A 152 9.41 6.68 11.59
C THR A 152 10.56 6.84 10.61
N GLY A 153 10.73 8.03 10.01
CA GLY A 153 11.57 8.24 8.83
C GLY A 153 13.05 7.91 9.01
N ILE A 154 13.64 8.21 10.17
CA ILE A 154 15.09 7.98 10.39
C ILE A 154 15.40 6.49 10.60
N ALA A 155 14.56 5.76 11.32
CA ALA A 155 14.86 4.41 11.79
C ALA A 155 14.16 3.28 11.01
N SER A 156 13.14 3.61 10.20
CA SER A 156 12.41 2.59 9.45
C SER A 156 13.02 2.36 8.07
N PRO A 157 13.18 1.11 7.61
CA PRO A 157 13.55 0.84 6.22
C PRO A 157 12.41 1.11 5.23
N VAL A 158 11.16 1.22 5.70
CA VAL A 158 9.96 1.23 4.84
C VAL A 158 9.05 2.45 5.01
N PHE A 159 8.93 3.00 6.23
CA PHE A 159 7.97 4.05 6.52
C PHE A 159 8.68 5.40 6.71
N ALA A 160 8.23 6.41 5.98
CA ALA A 160 8.66 7.79 6.17
C ALA A 160 7.93 8.42 7.37
N ARG A 161 6.64 8.12 7.53
CA ARG A 161 5.82 8.57 8.66
C ARG A 161 4.67 7.61 8.89
N SER A 162 4.28 7.43 10.15
CA SER A 162 3.22 6.49 10.52
C SER A 162 2.21 7.11 11.48
N PHE A 163 0.95 6.77 11.30
CA PHE A 163 -0.17 7.24 12.10
C PHE A 163 -1.00 6.07 12.62
N GLY A 164 -1.71 6.27 13.73
CA GLY A 164 -2.60 5.29 14.31
C GLY A 164 -3.90 5.94 14.78
N PHE A 165 -4.99 5.20 14.65
CA PHE A 165 -6.33 5.63 15.05
C PHE A 165 -7.11 4.46 15.62
N VAL A 166 -7.83 4.70 16.70
CA VAL A 166 -8.85 3.79 17.22
C VAL A 166 -10.12 4.61 17.46
N PRO A 167 -11.28 4.25 16.90
CA PRO A 167 -12.53 4.96 17.19
C PRO A 167 -12.91 4.86 18.67
N VAL A 168 -12.71 3.66 19.24
CA VAL A 168 -12.90 3.30 20.64
C VAL A 168 -11.75 2.37 21.04
N VAL A 169 -11.48 2.23 22.34
CA VAL A 169 -10.45 1.29 22.81
C VAL A 169 -10.88 -0.15 22.49
N PRO A 170 -10.06 -0.94 21.76
CA PRO A 170 -10.38 -2.35 21.52
C PRO A 170 -10.58 -3.12 22.83
N GLY A 171 -11.60 -3.99 22.87
CA GLY A 171 -11.94 -4.77 24.06
C GLY A 171 -12.80 -4.02 25.09
N LEU A 172 -13.13 -2.74 24.88
CA LEU A 172 -13.98 -1.99 25.80
C LEU A 172 -15.48 -2.21 25.56
N MET A 173 -15.88 -2.30 24.29
CA MET A 173 -17.29 -2.40 23.87
C MET A 173 -17.68 -3.80 23.37
N TRP A 174 -16.74 -4.74 23.40
CA TRP A 174 -16.89 -6.12 22.96
C TRP A 174 -15.85 -6.99 23.66
N GLU A 175 -16.08 -8.30 23.67
CA GLU A 175 -15.12 -9.27 24.18
C GLU A 175 -14.05 -9.61 23.13
N GLU A 176 -12.77 -9.38 23.44
CA GLU A 176 -11.67 -9.73 22.52
C GLU A 176 -11.57 -11.24 22.26
N SER A 177 -12.08 -12.07 23.18
CA SER A 177 -12.15 -13.52 23.02
C SER A 177 -13.10 -13.95 21.89
N GLU A 178 -14.07 -13.10 21.53
CA GLU A 178 -15.03 -13.37 20.46
C GLU A 178 -14.57 -12.79 19.12
N VAL A 179 -14.27 -11.49 19.10
CA VAL A 179 -13.96 -10.75 17.86
C VAL A 179 -12.47 -10.79 17.50
N GLY A 180 -11.61 -11.19 18.44
CA GLY A 180 -10.15 -11.13 18.31
C GLY A 180 -9.55 -9.84 18.91
N PRO A 181 -8.26 -9.86 19.27
CA PRO A 181 -7.62 -8.70 19.88
C PRO A 181 -7.37 -7.58 18.87
N ASN A 182 -7.27 -6.35 19.37
CA ASN A 182 -6.91 -5.15 18.60
C ASN A 182 -7.88 -4.77 17.46
N VAL A 183 -9.08 -5.36 17.40
CA VAL A 183 -10.08 -5.06 16.37
C VAL A 183 -10.40 -3.56 16.33
N GLY A 184 -10.58 -3.03 15.13
CA GLY A 184 -10.96 -1.63 14.90
C GLY A 184 -9.80 -0.63 14.93
N VAL A 185 -8.58 -1.06 15.24
CA VAL A 185 -7.40 -0.21 15.01
C VAL A 185 -7.15 -0.03 13.52
N THR A 186 -6.80 1.18 13.13
CA THR A 186 -6.35 1.50 11.78
C THR A 186 -5.04 2.29 11.83
N PHE A 187 -4.11 1.94 10.96
CA PHE A 187 -2.85 2.65 10.76
C PHE A 187 -2.78 3.23 9.35
N ILE A 188 -2.08 4.35 9.22
CA ILE A 188 -1.75 4.98 7.94
C ILE A 188 -0.24 5.11 7.88
N HIS A 189 0.35 4.69 6.77
CA HIS A 189 1.79 4.78 6.56
C HIS A 189 2.07 5.53 5.27
N ILE A 190 2.92 6.56 5.37
CA ILE A 190 3.59 7.13 4.21
C ILE A 190 4.81 6.26 3.96
N LEU A 191 4.83 5.61 2.80
CA LEU A 191 5.92 4.76 2.34
C LEU A 191 7.12 5.62 1.94
N LYS A 192 8.32 5.10 2.17
CA LYS A 192 9.54 5.71 1.64
C LYS A 192 9.61 5.56 0.11
N PRO A 193 10.30 6.48 -0.60
CA PRO A 193 10.42 6.41 -2.05
C PRO A 193 10.92 5.05 -2.56
N GLU A 194 11.89 4.45 -1.87
CA GLU A 194 12.55 3.21 -2.27
C GLU A 194 11.67 1.96 -2.14
N VAL A 195 10.53 2.08 -1.44
CA VAL A 195 9.53 1.00 -1.31
C VAL A 195 8.16 1.42 -1.82
N THR A 196 8.09 2.56 -2.52
CA THR A 196 6.85 3.06 -3.11
C THR A 196 6.57 2.30 -4.41
N PRO A 197 5.42 1.61 -4.53
CA PRO A 197 5.06 0.83 -5.71
C PRO A 197 5.17 1.65 -7.00
N TYR A 198 5.90 1.10 -7.97
CA TYR A 198 6.18 1.73 -9.27
C TYR A 198 6.94 3.06 -9.19
N GLY A 199 7.54 3.40 -8.04
CA GLY A 199 8.19 4.69 -7.82
C GLY A 199 7.26 5.90 -7.96
N ASN A 200 5.94 5.70 -7.92
CA ASN A 200 4.96 6.75 -8.17
C ASN A 200 4.45 7.37 -6.86
N LEU A 201 4.55 8.70 -6.71
CA LEU A 201 4.11 9.42 -5.51
C LEU A 201 2.61 9.29 -5.18
N ASN A 202 1.78 8.85 -6.12
CA ASN A 202 0.36 8.55 -5.88
C ASN A 202 0.14 7.17 -5.24
N ASN A 203 1.18 6.33 -5.13
CA ASN A 203 1.15 5.03 -4.47
C ASN A 203 1.86 5.04 -3.10
N ASN A 204 2.24 6.20 -2.59
CA ASN A 204 3.10 6.31 -1.40
C ASN A 204 2.35 6.23 -0.06
N VAL A 205 1.05 5.88 -0.05
CA VAL A 205 0.26 5.74 1.17
C VAL A 205 -0.39 4.37 1.20
N MET A 206 -0.20 3.65 2.31
CA MET A 206 -0.96 2.44 2.62
C MET A 206 -1.72 2.61 3.93
N MET A 207 -2.76 1.79 4.09
CA MET A 207 -3.44 1.64 5.38
C MET A 207 -3.39 0.19 5.84
N TYR A 208 -3.55 -0.03 7.14
CA TYR A 208 -3.64 -1.35 7.75
C TYR A 208 -4.77 -1.33 8.76
N THR A 209 -5.67 -2.30 8.72
CA THR A 209 -6.79 -2.37 9.67
C THR A 209 -7.06 -3.79 10.16
N VAL A 210 -7.56 -3.91 11.39
CA VAL A 210 -7.88 -5.20 12.00
C VAL A 210 -9.40 -5.37 12.05
N ALA A 211 -9.90 -6.32 11.26
CA ALA A 211 -11.32 -6.66 11.19
C ALA A 211 -11.72 -7.67 12.28
N PRO A 212 -13.00 -7.67 12.72
CA PRO A 212 -13.49 -8.67 13.65
C PRO A 212 -13.52 -10.08 13.05
N SER A 213 -13.30 -11.08 13.89
CA SER A 213 -13.52 -12.50 13.61
C SER A 213 -15.00 -12.78 13.34
N GLY A 214 -15.29 -13.48 12.25
CA GLY A 214 -16.65 -13.88 11.88
C GLY A 214 -17.28 -14.90 12.83
N ALA A 215 -16.51 -15.51 13.75
CA ALA A 215 -17.09 -16.38 14.78
C ALA A 215 -17.75 -15.62 15.94
N ALA A 216 -17.57 -14.31 16.05
CA ALA A 216 -18.28 -13.51 17.04
C ALA A 216 -19.80 -13.54 16.77
N PRO A 217 -20.65 -13.43 17.82
CA PRO A 217 -22.10 -13.29 17.67
C PRO A 217 -22.48 -12.09 16.80
N ASP A 218 -23.64 -12.15 16.12
CA ASP A 218 -24.03 -11.14 15.12
C ASP A 218 -24.06 -9.70 15.64
N THR A 219 -24.61 -9.47 16.84
CA THR A 219 -24.66 -8.14 17.46
C THR A 219 -23.25 -7.59 17.71
N THR A 220 -22.38 -8.40 18.32
CA THR A 220 -20.99 -8.03 18.63
C THR A 220 -20.19 -7.82 17.35
N TYR A 221 -20.36 -8.70 16.36
CA TYR A 221 -19.73 -8.60 15.05
C TYR A 221 -20.14 -7.31 14.33
N SER A 222 -21.44 -7.04 14.26
CA SER A 222 -21.98 -5.84 13.61
C SER A 222 -21.44 -4.55 14.25
N LEU A 223 -21.42 -4.47 15.58
CA LEU A 223 -20.85 -3.33 16.29
C LEU A 223 -19.35 -3.17 16.00
N ALA A 224 -18.58 -4.25 16.11
CA ALA A 224 -17.14 -4.22 15.87
C ALA A 224 -16.82 -3.88 14.41
N TYR A 225 -17.59 -4.39 13.45
CA TYR A 225 -17.40 -4.14 12.03
C TYR A 225 -17.67 -2.68 11.67
N LYS A 226 -18.80 -2.12 12.11
CA LYS A 226 -19.13 -0.70 11.93
C LYS A 226 -18.05 0.19 12.55
N THR A 227 -17.52 -0.21 13.70
CA THR A 227 -16.41 0.48 14.35
C THR A 227 -15.13 0.40 13.52
N THR A 228 -14.78 -0.77 12.97
CA THR A 228 -13.61 -0.91 12.07
C THR A 228 -13.73 -0.02 10.85
N ILE A 229 -14.91 0.05 10.19
CA ILE A 229 -15.11 0.92 9.03
C ILE A 229 -15.01 2.41 9.42
N ALA A 230 -15.58 2.80 10.57
CA ALA A 230 -15.38 4.14 11.10
C ALA A 230 -13.90 4.44 11.40
N GLY A 231 -13.13 3.43 11.80
CA GLY A 231 -11.67 3.50 11.95
C GLY A 231 -10.95 3.82 10.65
N VAL A 232 -11.31 3.11 9.58
CA VAL A 232 -10.74 3.31 8.24
C VAL A 232 -11.05 4.69 7.69
N ILE A 233 -12.33 5.04 7.58
CA ILE A 233 -12.75 6.34 7.01
C ILE A 233 -12.29 7.50 7.89
N GLY A 234 -12.46 7.38 9.21
CA GLY A 234 -12.09 8.42 10.17
C GLY A 234 -10.58 8.67 10.22
N ALA A 235 -9.75 7.63 10.10
CA ALA A 235 -8.30 7.80 10.03
C ALA A 235 -7.89 8.54 8.74
N ALA A 236 -8.45 8.16 7.59
CA ALA A 236 -8.12 8.79 6.31
C ALA A 236 -8.56 10.26 6.25
N ALA A 237 -9.77 10.56 6.74
CA ALA A 237 -10.27 11.92 6.86
C ALA A 237 -9.37 12.77 7.78
N ALA A 238 -9.10 12.28 9.00
CA ALA A 238 -8.23 12.97 9.95
C ALA A 238 -6.79 13.12 9.43
N TYR A 239 -6.29 12.17 8.64
CA TYR A 239 -4.97 12.23 8.02
C TYR A 239 -4.89 13.35 7.00
N ASN A 240 -5.91 13.49 6.14
CA ASN A 240 -5.97 14.56 5.14
C ASN A 240 -5.92 15.95 5.77
N ASP A 241 -6.43 16.12 6.99
CA ASP A 241 -6.34 17.39 7.74
C ASP A 241 -4.96 17.68 8.36
N THR A 242 -4.02 16.72 8.31
CA THR A 242 -2.66 16.93 8.82
C THR A 242 -1.76 17.62 7.79
N PRO A 243 -0.65 18.27 8.19
CA PRO A 243 0.33 18.81 7.24
C PRO A 243 0.87 17.78 6.24
N ALA A 244 1.00 16.51 6.65
CA ALA A 244 1.44 15.44 5.77
C ALA A 244 0.35 15.06 4.76
N GLY A 245 -0.92 15.04 5.17
CA GLY A 245 -2.07 14.82 4.29
C GLY A 245 -2.33 15.98 3.34
N GLN A 246 -1.98 17.21 3.69
CA GLN A 246 -2.02 18.34 2.74
C GLN A 246 -0.96 18.19 1.64
N GLN A 247 0.19 17.57 1.94
CA GLN A 247 1.23 17.28 0.95
C GLN A 247 0.92 16.02 0.12
N TYR A 248 0.39 14.98 0.77
CA TYR A 248 0.08 13.69 0.16
C TYR A 248 -1.37 13.28 0.47
N PRO A 249 -2.37 14.00 -0.08
CA PRO A 249 -3.77 13.74 0.24
C PRO A 249 -4.19 12.39 -0.30
N VAL A 250 -4.92 11.64 0.52
CA VAL A 250 -5.63 10.43 0.09
C VAL A 250 -6.88 10.87 -0.68
N GLN A 251 -6.96 10.48 -1.95
CA GLN A 251 -8.03 10.83 -2.89
C GLN A 251 -8.94 9.64 -3.20
N GLY A 252 -8.51 8.42 -2.87
CA GLY A 252 -9.33 7.22 -2.90
C GLY A 252 -8.87 6.17 -1.90
N LEU A 253 -9.77 5.29 -1.48
CA LEU A 253 -9.45 4.11 -0.67
C LEU A 253 -9.73 2.83 -1.46
N ARG A 254 -8.73 1.96 -1.59
CA ARG A 254 -8.91 0.63 -2.19
C ARG A 254 -9.06 -0.42 -1.09
N LEU A 255 -10.26 -0.98 -1.00
CA LEU A 255 -10.75 -1.79 0.11
C LEU A 255 -10.95 -3.24 -0.35
N PRO A 256 -10.47 -4.25 0.38
CA PRO A 256 -11.06 -5.58 0.30
C PRO A 256 -12.42 -5.58 1.03
N LEU A 257 -13.16 -6.69 0.92
CA LEU A 257 -14.19 -6.98 1.91
C LEU A 257 -13.52 -7.40 3.23
N LEU A 258 -13.36 -6.44 4.15
CA LEU A 258 -12.70 -6.67 5.44
C LEU A 258 -13.37 -7.82 6.19
N GLY A 259 -12.56 -8.68 6.83
CA GLY A 259 -13.06 -9.88 7.50
C GLY A 259 -13.57 -11.00 6.58
N GLY A 260 -13.59 -10.82 5.24
CA GLY A 260 -14.12 -11.80 4.28
C GLY A 260 -13.19 -12.98 3.95
N GLY A 261 -11.90 -12.88 4.30
CA GLY A 261 -10.92 -13.96 4.12
C GLY A 261 -10.92 -14.97 5.27
N ILE A 262 -9.72 -15.36 5.73
CA ILE A 262 -9.55 -16.33 6.84
C ILE A 262 -10.26 -15.88 8.14
N PHE A 263 -10.41 -14.57 8.33
CA PHE A 263 -11.12 -13.97 9.47
C PHE A 263 -12.62 -14.31 9.49
N ARG A 264 -13.25 -14.65 8.36
CA ARG A 264 -14.71 -14.92 8.32
C ARG A 264 -15.08 -16.18 9.09
N ARG A 265 -14.16 -17.14 9.18
CA ARG A 265 -14.41 -18.50 9.66
C ARG A 265 -15.65 -19.09 8.95
N ASN A 266 -16.75 -19.28 9.66
CA ASN A 266 -17.99 -19.84 9.10
C ASN A 266 -19.06 -18.79 8.74
N ARG A 267 -18.81 -17.49 8.98
CA ARG A 267 -19.77 -16.41 8.72
C ARG A 267 -20.02 -16.24 7.22
N SER A 268 -21.28 -16.03 6.83
CA SER A 268 -21.65 -15.82 5.43
C SER A 268 -21.09 -14.49 4.89
N LEU A 269 -20.62 -14.49 3.65
CA LEU A 269 -20.15 -13.26 2.98
C LEU A 269 -21.28 -12.24 2.82
N GLU A 270 -22.53 -12.69 2.65
CA GLU A 270 -23.71 -11.82 2.65
C GLU A 270 -23.82 -10.99 3.92
N SER A 271 -23.69 -11.61 5.11
CA SER A 271 -23.77 -10.87 6.37
C SER A 271 -22.64 -9.85 6.54
N ILE A 272 -21.46 -10.15 5.99
CA ILE A 272 -20.29 -9.27 6.00
C ILE A 272 -20.51 -8.11 5.03
N GLY A 273 -21.06 -8.38 3.85
CA GLY A 273 -21.46 -7.37 2.87
C GLY A 273 -22.45 -6.35 3.43
N ARG A 274 -23.49 -6.83 4.14
CA ARG A 274 -24.44 -5.97 4.86
C ARG A 274 -23.78 -5.12 5.95
N ALA A 275 -22.95 -5.74 6.79
CA ALA A 275 -22.22 -5.04 7.85
C ALA A 275 -21.26 -3.97 7.27
N ASN A 276 -20.64 -4.26 6.13
CA ASN A 276 -19.81 -3.31 5.39
C ASN A 276 -20.63 -2.13 4.86
N ALA A 277 -21.77 -2.39 4.20
CA ALA A 277 -22.62 -1.33 3.66
C ALA A 277 -23.14 -0.39 4.76
N GLU A 278 -23.66 -0.95 5.86
CA GLU A 278 -24.15 -0.17 7.00
C GLU A 278 -23.01 0.62 7.67
N GLY A 279 -21.86 -0.03 7.92
CA GLY A 279 -20.69 0.63 8.50
C GLY A 279 -20.15 1.76 7.63
N THR A 280 -20.17 1.58 6.31
CA THR A 280 -19.70 2.58 5.35
C THR A 280 -20.64 3.79 5.30
N SER A 281 -21.95 3.57 5.22
CA SER A 281 -22.95 4.65 5.25
C SER A 281 -22.85 5.49 6.52
N LEU A 282 -22.74 4.84 7.68
CA LEU A 282 -22.57 5.53 8.97
C LEU A 282 -21.25 6.30 9.05
N ALA A 283 -20.15 5.72 8.56
CA ALA A 283 -18.85 6.37 8.58
C ALA A 283 -18.80 7.59 7.64
N ILE A 284 -19.37 7.48 6.43
CA ILE A 284 -19.47 8.61 5.50
C ILE A 284 -20.32 9.73 6.08
N THR A 285 -21.49 9.41 6.65
CA THR A 285 -22.35 10.39 7.33
C THR A 285 -21.60 11.11 8.46
N ARG A 286 -20.76 10.38 9.21
CA ARG A 286 -20.01 10.94 10.34
C ARG A 286 -18.84 11.83 9.92
N TYR A 287 -18.11 11.46 8.87
CA TYR A 287 -16.82 12.10 8.55
C TYR A 287 -16.85 12.95 7.27
N GLY A 288 -17.86 12.80 6.41
CA GLY A 288 -17.99 13.54 5.16
C GLY A 288 -16.72 13.53 4.28
N PRO A 289 -16.12 12.36 3.99
CA PRO A 289 -14.85 12.30 3.27
C PRO A 289 -15.00 12.79 1.81
N ASN A 290 -13.93 13.41 1.28
CA ASN A 290 -13.85 13.86 -0.11
C ASN A 290 -13.17 12.85 -1.06
N PHE A 291 -12.83 11.66 -0.56
CA PHE A 291 -12.19 10.62 -1.36
C PHE A 291 -13.20 9.60 -1.85
N GLU A 292 -12.92 8.97 -2.99
CA GLU A 292 -13.73 7.86 -3.51
C GLU A 292 -13.45 6.54 -2.79
N LEU A 293 -14.34 5.58 -2.94
CA LEU A 293 -14.13 4.21 -2.49
C LEU A 293 -13.93 3.29 -3.69
N GLN A 294 -13.02 2.33 -3.57
CA GLN A 294 -12.78 1.29 -4.57
C GLN A 294 -12.83 -0.07 -3.88
N TYR A 295 -13.70 -0.98 -4.29
CA TYR A 295 -13.73 -2.34 -3.77
C TYR A 295 -12.96 -3.28 -4.71
N MET A 296 -11.95 -3.94 -4.14
CA MET A 296 -11.18 -4.98 -4.83
C MET A 296 -12.10 -6.14 -5.23
N TYR A 297 -11.75 -6.80 -6.34
CA TYR A 297 -12.51 -7.92 -6.87
C TYR A 297 -12.59 -9.06 -5.87
N ASP A 298 -13.82 -9.53 -5.65
CA ASP A 298 -14.17 -10.74 -4.93
C ASP A 298 -15.20 -11.49 -5.79
N PRO A 299 -14.96 -12.76 -6.17
CA PRO A 299 -15.90 -13.53 -7.00
C PRO A 299 -17.30 -13.66 -6.39
N SER A 300 -17.46 -13.46 -5.08
CA SER A 300 -18.78 -13.48 -4.43
C SER A 300 -19.59 -12.19 -4.64
N ASN A 301 -18.93 -11.09 -5.02
CA ASN A 301 -19.50 -9.74 -5.11
C ASN A 301 -20.18 -9.27 -3.81
N ALA A 302 -19.82 -9.79 -2.64
CA ALA A 302 -20.54 -9.50 -1.39
C ALA A 302 -20.52 -8.02 -0.98
N ALA A 303 -19.43 -7.28 -1.24
CA ALA A 303 -19.40 -5.83 -1.01
C ALA A 303 -20.39 -5.08 -1.93
N LEU A 304 -20.44 -5.46 -3.20
CA LEU A 304 -21.36 -4.91 -4.19
C LEU A 304 -22.82 -5.20 -3.80
N HIS A 305 -23.15 -6.46 -3.51
CA HIS A 305 -24.51 -6.87 -3.14
C HIS A 305 -25.01 -6.14 -1.88
N GLY A 306 -24.16 -6.01 -0.85
CA GLY A 306 -24.52 -5.29 0.37
C GLY A 306 -24.85 -3.81 0.11
N LEU A 307 -24.10 -3.15 -0.78
CA LEU A 307 -24.34 -1.76 -1.15
C LEU A 307 -25.56 -1.60 -2.08
N GLN A 308 -25.81 -2.55 -2.98
CA GLN A 308 -27.03 -2.56 -3.81
C GLN A 308 -28.30 -2.70 -2.97
N GLU A 309 -28.28 -3.56 -1.94
CA GLU A 309 -29.39 -3.72 -1.00
C GLU A 309 -29.62 -2.44 -0.19
N ALA A 310 -28.54 -1.80 0.29
CA ALA A 310 -28.61 -0.53 1.00
C ALA A 310 -29.14 0.62 0.13
N GLU A 311 -28.66 0.73 -1.12
CA GLU A 311 -29.12 1.74 -2.08
C GLU A 311 -30.62 1.58 -2.38
N SER A 312 -31.07 0.36 -2.63
CA SER A 312 -32.48 0.07 -2.90
C SER A 312 -33.37 0.45 -1.70
N THR A 313 -32.92 0.14 -0.49
CA THR A 313 -33.61 0.50 0.76
C THR A 313 -33.70 2.01 0.95
N TYR A 314 -32.59 2.72 0.68
CA TYR A 314 -32.55 4.18 0.78
C TYR A 314 -33.50 4.86 -0.22
N LEU A 315 -33.48 4.43 -1.48
CA LEU A 315 -34.37 4.99 -2.51
C LEU A 315 -35.85 4.75 -2.18
N ALA A 316 -36.20 3.60 -1.61
CA ALA A 316 -37.56 3.34 -1.14
C ALA A 316 -37.96 4.32 -0.01
N SER A 317 -37.05 4.60 0.94
CA SER A 317 -37.31 5.54 2.05
C SER A 317 -37.49 7.00 1.63
N MET A 318 -37.14 7.35 0.39
CA MET A 318 -37.34 8.70 -0.18
C MET A 318 -38.70 8.86 -0.87
N LEU A 319 -39.43 7.76 -1.09
CA LEU A 319 -40.74 7.75 -1.73
C LEU A 319 -41.91 7.77 -0.74
N ASP A 320 -41.63 7.49 0.55
CA ASP A 320 -42.56 7.54 1.68
C ASP A 320 -42.54 8.91 2.38
#